data_AF-A0A7R9QM54-F1
#
_entry.id   AF-A0A7R9QM54-F1
#
_cell.length_a   1.000
_cell.length_b   1.000
_cell.length_c   1.000
_cell.angle_alpha   90.00
_cell.angle_beta   90.00
_cell.angle_gamma   90.00
#
_symmetry.space_group_name_H-M   'P 1'
#
loop_
_entity.id
_entity.type
_entity.pdbx_description
1 polymer ?
#
loop_
_entity_poly.entity_id
_entity_poly.type
_entity_poly.pdbx_seq_one_letter_code
_entity_poly.pdbx_strand_id
1 'polypeptide(L)'
;MGMKTDFIKSKESEVSSQTTNETTDLLIKLSFKPVFKEIHNENSFNELESNRLSELFKASKVFNYKSMQTKTLTEIINLKQINIVCNTMLDKDVLDLIQFTKSLTSFKNMCFNDQMALFKYGCLEILILRCSISYDTNTEYWKWVWLSAIILFNPDRPNILHRDVVKAEQQLYIYLLQRYLYLRYRSEVETHMKLAKLMDPLKDLQIICDIEKENCLDGIGPILKEILYDITAN
;
A
#
# COMPACT_ATOMS: atom_id res chain seq x y z
N MET A 1 51.90 -31.15 15.29
CA MET A 1 51.25 -29.89 15.73
C MET A 1 50.01 -29.64 14.86
N GLY A 2 49.00 -30.51 14.92
CA GLY A 2 47.92 -30.53 13.93
C GLY A 2 46.68 -31.33 14.33
N MET A 3 46.19 -31.17 15.56
CA MET A 3 44.95 -31.82 16.02
C MET A 3 44.03 -30.91 16.86
N LYS A 4 44.30 -29.59 16.96
CA LYS A 4 43.43 -28.63 17.68
C LYS A 4 42.67 -27.67 16.77
N THR A 5 42.96 -27.65 15.47
CA THR A 5 42.33 -26.71 14.51
C THR A 5 41.05 -27.25 13.87
N ASP A 6 40.81 -28.56 13.90
CA ASP A 6 39.65 -29.17 13.23
C ASP A 6 38.41 -29.30 14.15
N PHE A 7 38.61 -29.28 15.48
CA PHE A 7 37.51 -29.30 16.46
C PHE A 7 36.85 -27.93 16.67
N ILE A 8 37.55 -26.84 16.34
CA ILE A 8 37.01 -25.48 16.42
C ILE A 8 36.23 -25.14 15.15
N LYS A 9 36.73 -25.55 13.97
CA LYS A 9 36.03 -25.35 12.69
C LYS A 9 34.70 -26.09 12.58
N SER A 10 34.56 -27.28 13.18
CA SER A 10 33.31 -28.05 13.16
C SER A 10 32.22 -27.46 14.05
N LYS A 11 32.58 -26.86 15.20
CA LYS A 11 31.63 -26.14 16.06
C LYS A 11 31.22 -24.77 15.51
N GLU A 12 32.11 -24.05 14.83
CA GLU A 12 31.78 -22.77 14.18
C GLU A 12 30.86 -22.95 12.95
N SER A 13 30.95 -24.08 12.24
CA SER A 13 30.03 -24.40 11.15
C SER A 13 28.62 -24.82 11.62
N GLU A 14 28.50 -25.46 12.78
CA GLU A 14 27.19 -25.82 13.36
C GLU A 14 26.52 -24.61 14.04
N VAL A 15 27.29 -23.74 14.70
CA VAL A 15 26.75 -22.53 15.35
C VAL A 15 26.33 -21.46 14.33
N SER A 16 27.03 -21.34 13.19
CA SER A 16 26.67 -20.38 12.13
C SER A 16 25.48 -20.85 11.26
N SER A 17 25.25 -22.15 11.14
CA SER A 17 24.09 -22.70 10.41
C SER A 17 22.81 -22.74 11.25
N GLN A 18 22.91 -22.87 12.58
CA GLN A 18 21.76 -22.73 13.48
C GLN A 18 21.31 -21.27 13.65
N THR A 19 22.24 -20.32 13.82
CA THR A 19 21.88 -18.89 13.99
C THR A 19 21.32 -18.25 12.71
N THR A 20 21.78 -18.67 11.52
CA THR A 20 21.23 -18.17 10.24
C THR A 20 19.85 -18.74 9.93
N ASN A 21 19.58 -19.99 10.30
CA ASN A 21 18.23 -20.58 10.18
C ASN A 21 17.27 -19.99 11.21
N GLU A 22 17.70 -19.71 12.45
CA GLU A 22 16.87 -19.06 13.46
C GLU A 22 16.60 -17.57 13.16
N THR A 23 17.57 -16.83 12.61
CA THR A 23 17.34 -15.44 12.17
C THR A 23 16.51 -15.36 10.90
N THR A 24 16.65 -16.30 9.96
CA THR A 24 15.74 -16.38 8.81
C THR A 24 14.34 -16.81 9.22
N ASP A 25 14.18 -17.72 10.20
CA ASP A 25 12.88 -18.05 10.80
C ASP A 25 12.29 -16.91 11.64
N LEU A 26 13.11 -16.07 12.28
CA LEU A 26 12.68 -14.85 12.97
C LEU A 26 12.28 -13.75 11.98
N LEU A 27 13.00 -13.60 10.86
CA LEU A 27 12.67 -12.67 9.78
C LEU A 27 11.42 -13.13 9.00
N ILE A 28 11.21 -14.45 8.88
CA ILE A 28 9.96 -15.05 8.39
C ILE A 28 8.85 -14.97 9.45
N LYS A 29 9.14 -14.99 10.76
CA LYS A 29 8.13 -14.71 11.81
C LYS A 29 7.77 -13.23 11.92
N LEU A 30 8.67 -12.33 11.53
CA LEU A 30 8.40 -10.91 11.29
C LEU A 30 7.69 -10.69 9.93
N SER A 31 7.41 -11.75 9.18
CA SER A 31 6.48 -11.67 8.05
C SER A 31 5.10 -11.33 8.57
N PHE A 32 4.71 -10.10 8.28
CA PHE A 32 3.34 -9.64 8.04
C PHE A 32 2.23 -10.55 8.61
N LYS A 33 2.09 -10.59 9.93
CA LYS A 33 0.79 -10.90 10.52
C LYS A 33 -0.04 -9.64 10.40
N PRO A 34 -1.08 -9.58 9.54
CA PRO A 34 -2.01 -8.48 9.61
C PRO A 34 -2.53 -8.42 11.05
N VAL A 35 -2.33 -7.30 11.73
CA VAL A 35 -2.64 -7.09 13.16
C VAL A 35 -4.08 -7.49 13.52
N PHE A 36 -4.99 -7.55 12.54
CA PHE A 36 -6.31 -8.15 12.67
C PHE A 36 -6.30 -9.57 13.29
N LYS A 37 -5.29 -10.39 12.98
CA LYS A 37 -5.13 -11.74 13.55
C LYS A 37 -4.67 -11.74 15.02
N GLU A 38 -4.30 -10.59 15.57
CA GLU A 38 -3.87 -10.42 16.96
C GLU A 38 -5.03 -9.95 17.86
N ILE A 39 -6.20 -9.64 17.30
CA ILE A 39 -7.40 -9.26 18.07
C ILE A 39 -8.14 -10.54 18.49
N HIS A 40 -7.81 -11.06 19.68
CA HIS A 40 -8.49 -12.23 20.28
C HIS A 40 -9.74 -11.84 21.10
N ASN A 41 -10.82 -12.63 20.93
CA ASN A 41 -12.09 -12.72 21.67
C ASN A 41 -13.07 -11.54 21.69
N GLU A 42 -14.37 -11.88 21.52
CA GLU A 42 -15.69 -11.18 21.63
C GLU A 42 -15.84 -9.74 21.08
N ASN A 43 -14.73 -9.02 20.95
CA ASN A 43 -14.56 -7.69 20.39
C ASN A 43 -13.76 -7.75 19.08
N SER A 44 -13.88 -8.83 18.32
CA SER A 44 -13.33 -8.93 16.97
C SER A 44 -14.29 -8.32 15.96
N PHE A 45 -13.82 -8.13 14.74
CA PHE A 45 -14.71 -7.81 13.63
C PHE A 45 -15.74 -8.93 13.43
N ASN A 46 -16.94 -8.56 12.99
CA ASN A 46 -17.96 -9.54 12.62
C ASN A 46 -17.59 -10.22 11.29
N GLU A 47 -18.34 -11.23 10.88
CA GLU A 47 -18.05 -12.01 9.68
C GLU A 47 -18.02 -11.14 8.40
N LEU A 48 -18.98 -10.23 8.23
CA LEU A 48 -19.06 -9.36 7.06
C LEU A 48 -17.86 -8.41 6.99
N GLU A 49 -17.53 -7.77 8.11
CA GLU A 49 -16.36 -6.90 8.23
C GLU A 49 -15.08 -7.68 7.93
N SER A 50 -14.94 -8.87 8.51
CA SER A 50 -13.79 -9.75 8.30
C SER A 50 -13.63 -10.15 6.84
N ASN A 51 -14.74 -10.44 6.15
CA ASN A 51 -14.75 -10.77 4.72
C ASN A 51 -14.28 -9.60 3.87
N ARG A 52 -14.76 -8.39 4.16
CA ARG A 52 -14.37 -7.16 3.44
C ARG A 52 -12.90 -6.82 3.65
N LEU A 53 -12.40 -7.00 4.86
CA LEU A 53 -10.97 -6.82 5.15
C LEU A 53 -10.14 -7.89 4.48
N SER A 54 -10.55 -9.16 4.53
CA SER A 54 -9.86 -10.26 3.86
C SER A 54 -9.73 -10.00 2.36
N GLU A 55 -10.80 -9.53 1.71
CA GLU A 55 -10.78 -9.11 0.32
C GLU A 55 -9.76 -7.99 0.07
N LEU A 56 -9.85 -6.89 0.82
CA LEU A 56 -8.98 -5.73 0.66
C LEU A 56 -7.49 -6.10 0.84
N PHE A 57 -7.16 -6.85 1.90
CA PHE A 57 -5.79 -7.31 2.15
C PHE A 57 -5.30 -8.34 1.14
N LYS A 58 -6.17 -9.17 0.57
CA LYS A 58 -5.79 -10.09 -0.53
C LYS A 58 -5.50 -9.30 -1.80
N ALA A 59 -6.36 -8.34 -2.14
CA ALA A 59 -6.18 -7.45 -3.28
C ALA A 59 -4.87 -6.67 -3.15
N SER A 60 -4.54 -6.17 -1.96
CA SER A 60 -3.33 -5.36 -1.75
C SER A 60 -2.01 -6.12 -1.92
N LYS A 61 -2.03 -7.46 -1.93
CA LYS A 61 -0.80 -8.27 -2.04
C LYS A 61 -0.06 -8.12 -3.35
N VAL A 62 -0.73 -7.66 -4.42
CA VAL A 62 -0.09 -7.36 -5.71
C VAL A 62 1.08 -6.40 -5.53
N PHE A 63 0.97 -5.51 -4.55
CA PHE A 63 1.97 -4.52 -4.18
C PHE A 63 3.08 -5.01 -3.24
N ASN A 64 2.96 -6.23 -2.69
CA ASN A 64 3.87 -6.79 -1.67
C ASN A 64 5.01 -7.58 -2.29
N TYR A 65 5.54 -7.09 -3.41
CA TYR A 65 6.81 -7.57 -3.91
C TYR A 65 7.89 -7.05 -2.96
N LYS A 66 8.76 -7.96 -2.46
CA LYS A 66 9.95 -7.66 -1.65
C LYS A 66 10.41 -6.24 -1.96
N SER A 67 10.41 -5.36 -0.95
CA SER A 67 11.19 -4.12 -1.02
C SER A 67 12.50 -4.51 -1.65
N MET A 68 12.93 -3.77 -2.65
CA MET A 68 14.22 -3.99 -3.27
C MET A 68 15.22 -4.07 -2.11
N GLN A 69 15.69 -5.29 -1.79
CA GLN A 69 16.88 -5.43 -0.97
C GLN A 69 17.94 -4.88 -1.89
N THR A 70 18.15 -3.59 -1.79
CA THR A 70 19.23 -2.90 -2.46
C THR A 70 20.52 -3.35 -1.82
N LYS A 71 20.93 -4.58 -2.12
CA LYS A 71 22.34 -4.96 -2.19
C LYS A 71 23.02 -4.33 -3.42
N THR A 72 22.42 -3.31 -4.02
CA THR A 72 22.95 -2.62 -5.20
C THR A 72 22.68 -1.11 -5.16
N LEU A 73 22.45 -0.50 -3.97
CA LEU A 73 22.47 0.97 -3.85
C LEU A 73 23.89 1.53 -3.96
N THR A 74 24.91 0.68 -3.81
CA THR A 74 26.31 1.11 -3.77
C THR A 74 26.99 1.21 -5.15
N GLU A 75 26.36 0.75 -6.24
CA GLU A 75 27.04 0.68 -7.56
C GLU A 75 26.41 1.49 -8.70
N ILE A 76 25.30 2.21 -8.50
CA ILE A 76 24.67 2.95 -9.61
C ILE A 76 24.74 4.46 -9.39
N ILE A 77 25.89 5.03 -9.70
CA ILE A 77 26.07 6.47 -9.96
C ILE A 77 25.75 6.72 -11.44
N ASN A 78 24.50 7.09 -11.74
CA ASN A 78 24.16 8.01 -12.84
C ASN A 78 22.70 8.49 -12.68
N LEU A 79 22.48 9.81 -12.58
CA LEU A 79 21.14 10.40 -12.37
C LEU A 79 20.12 9.97 -13.44
N LYS A 80 20.58 9.70 -14.67
CA LYS A 80 19.72 9.16 -15.75
C LYS A 80 19.22 7.73 -15.47
N GLN A 81 20.04 6.89 -14.86
CA GLN A 81 19.64 5.52 -14.51
C GLN A 81 18.67 5.51 -13.32
N ILE A 82 18.82 6.46 -12.37
CA ILE A 82 17.87 6.64 -11.28
C ILE A 82 16.49 7.02 -11.83
N ASN A 83 16.39 7.99 -12.74
CA ASN A 83 15.10 8.35 -13.35
C ASN A 83 14.46 7.15 -14.09
N ILE A 84 15.21 6.40 -14.89
CA ILE A 84 14.69 5.23 -15.60
C ILE A 84 14.19 4.17 -14.60
N VAL A 85 14.94 3.89 -13.53
CA VAL A 85 14.55 2.94 -12.50
C VAL A 85 13.29 3.41 -11.76
N CYS A 86 13.20 4.68 -11.39
CA CYS A 86 12.01 5.26 -10.76
C CYS A 86 10.77 5.22 -11.69
N ASN A 87 10.94 5.51 -12.98
CA ASN A 87 9.85 5.50 -13.95
C ASN A 87 9.34 4.07 -14.23
N THR A 88 10.24 3.10 -14.35
CA THR A 88 9.87 1.69 -14.51
C THR A 88 9.21 1.10 -13.25
N MET A 89 9.60 1.57 -12.06
CA MET A 89 8.90 1.24 -10.82
C MET A 89 7.48 1.82 -10.80
N LEU A 90 7.31 3.06 -11.26
CA LEU A 90 6.01 3.72 -11.33
C LEU A 90 5.05 3.02 -12.31
N ASP A 91 5.53 2.63 -13.50
CA ASP A 91 4.73 1.88 -14.47
C ASP A 91 4.25 0.54 -13.90
N LYS A 92 5.12 -0.16 -13.17
CA LYS A 92 4.73 -1.39 -12.47
C LYS A 92 3.69 -1.11 -11.39
N ASP A 93 3.87 -0.06 -10.59
CA ASP A 93 2.92 0.29 -9.53
C ASP A 93 1.54 0.67 -10.11
N VAL A 94 1.50 1.28 -11.31
CA VAL A 94 0.24 1.54 -12.04
C VAL A 94 -0.43 0.22 -12.45
N LEU A 95 0.33 -0.73 -12.99
CA LEU A 95 -0.21 -2.05 -13.36
C LEU A 95 -0.72 -2.82 -12.13
N ASP A 96 0.04 -2.80 -11.04
CA ASP A 96 -0.36 -3.40 -9.77
C ASP A 96 -1.61 -2.72 -9.22
N LEU A 97 -1.77 -1.40 -9.40
CA LEU A 97 -2.99 -0.68 -9.04
C LEU A 97 -4.20 -1.06 -9.89
N ILE A 98 -4.01 -1.27 -11.20
CA ILE A 98 -5.08 -1.81 -12.06
C ILE A 98 -5.50 -3.20 -11.56
N GLN A 99 -4.54 -4.06 -11.21
CA GLN A 99 -4.85 -5.39 -10.71
C GLN A 99 -5.52 -5.35 -9.33
N PHE A 100 -5.09 -4.44 -8.45
CA PHE A 100 -5.70 -4.18 -7.15
C PHE A 100 -7.17 -3.79 -7.28
N THR A 101 -7.48 -2.77 -8.09
CA THR A 101 -8.86 -2.28 -8.28
C THR A 101 -9.76 -3.37 -8.86
N LYS A 102 -9.28 -4.14 -9.86
CA LYS A 102 -10.01 -5.29 -10.42
C LYS A 102 -10.23 -6.43 -9.42
N SER A 103 -9.44 -6.51 -8.34
CA SER A 103 -9.61 -7.54 -7.31
C SER A 103 -10.74 -7.20 -6.33
N LEU A 104 -11.18 -5.94 -6.26
CA LEU A 104 -12.25 -5.49 -5.38
C LEU A 104 -13.62 -5.72 -6.03
N THR A 105 -14.49 -6.46 -5.35
CA THR A 105 -15.83 -6.82 -5.85
C THR A 105 -16.70 -5.59 -6.10
N SER A 106 -16.67 -4.62 -5.19
CA SER A 106 -17.45 -3.38 -5.33
C SER A 106 -17.03 -2.59 -6.56
N PHE A 107 -15.73 -2.48 -6.83
CA PHE A 107 -15.21 -1.78 -8.01
C PHE A 107 -15.62 -2.49 -9.31
N LYS A 108 -15.49 -3.83 -9.38
CA LYS A 108 -15.91 -4.62 -10.54
C LYS A 108 -17.40 -4.47 -10.87
N ASN A 109 -18.23 -4.28 -9.86
CA ASN A 109 -19.68 -4.19 -10.02
C ASN A 109 -20.16 -2.78 -10.38
N MET A 110 -19.29 -1.77 -10.32
CA MET A 110 -19.61 -0.42 -10.79
C MET A 110 -19.68 -0.36 -12.31
N CYS A 111 -20.38 0.63 -12.87
CA CYS A 111 -20.37 0.82 -14.32
C CYS A 111 -18.98 1.25 -14.80
N PHE A 112 -18.67 0.98 -16.08
CA PHE A 112 -17.36 1.28 -16.65
C PHE A 112 -16.96 2.75 -16.52
N ASN A 113 -17.91 3.68 -16.66
CA ASN A 113 -17.67 5.10 -16.49
C ASN A 113 -17.16 5.43 -15.07
N ASP A 114 -17.83 4.93 -14.04
CA ASP A 114 -17.46 5.20 -12.66
C ASP A 114 -16.14 4.50 -12.31
N GLN A 115 -15.91 3.27 -12.80
CA GLN A 115 -14.61 2.61 -12.68
C GLN A 115 -13.49 3.48 -13.27
N MET A 116 -13.68 4.01 -14.49
CA MET A 116 -12.70 4.85 -15.17
C MET A 116 -12.48 6.16 -14.41
N ALA A 117 -13.53 6.86 -14.01
CA ALA A 117 -13.44 8.11 -13.27
C ALA A 117 -12.70 7.91 -11.94
N LEU A 118 -13.09 6.92 -11.13
CA LEU A 118 -12.44 6.63 -9.85
C LEU A 118 -10.96 6.31 -10.02
N PHE A 119 -10.63 5.46 -10.99
CA PHE A 119 -9.24 5.10 -11.26
C PHE A 119 -8.43 6.30 -11.73
N LYS A 120 -8.93 7.03 -12.73
CA LYS A 120 -8.26 8.19 -13.34
C LYS A 120 -7.95 9.28 -12.32
N TYR A 121 -8.90 9.63 -11.46
CA TYR A 121 -8.70 10.70 -10.49
C TYR A 121 -8.08 10.23 -9.16
N GLY A 122 -8.10 8.93 -8.86
CA GLY A 122 -7.52 8.36 -7.64
C GLY A 122 -6.11 7.79 -7.80
N CYS A 123 -5.67 7.45 -9.01
CA CYS A 123 -4.44 6.69 -9.20
C CYS A 123 -3.19 7.43 -8.71
N LEU A 124 -3.03 8.70 -9.05
CA LEU A 124 -1.89 9.51 -8.61
C LEU A 124 -1.83 9.65 -7.10
N GLU A 125 -2.97 9.93 -6.46
CA GLU A 125 -3.03 10.08 -5.00
C GLU A 125 -2.58 8.80 -4.29
N ILE A 126 -2.99 7.63 -4.80
CA ILE A 126 -2.61 6.33 -4.25
C ILE A 126 -1.12 6.02 -4.49
N LEU A 127 -0.57 6.42 -5.64
CA LEU A 127 0.85 6.26 -5.98
C LEU A 127 1.72 7.18 -5.12
N ILE A 128 1.33 8.43 -4.93
CA ILE A 128 2.04 9.37 -4.03
C ILE A 128 2.01 8.86 -2.59
N LEU A 129 0.85 8.39 -2.12
CA LEU A 129 0.73 7.77 -0.81
C LEU A 129 1.62 6.52 -0.68
N ARG A 130 1.79 5.75 -1.76
CA ARG A 130 2.69 4.60 -1.79
C ARG A 130 4.15 5.01 -1.64
N CYS A 131 4.56 6.08 -2.32
CA CYS A 131 5.90 6.63 -2.23
C CYS A 131 6.22 7.14 -0.81
N SER A 132 5.29 7.84 -0.16
CA SER A 132 5.51 8.38 1.19
C SER A 132 5.63 7.28 2.25
N ILE A 133 4.84 6.21 2.13
CA ILE A 133 4.83 5.10 3.09
C ILE A 133 6.02 4.13 2.87
N SER A 134 6.58 4.05 1.66
CA SER A 134 7.72 3.18 1.36
C SER A 134 9.04 3.65 1.99
N TYR A 135 9.13 4.93 2.39
CA TYR A 135 10.31 5.50 3.03
C TYR A 135 10.47 5.07 4.50
N ASP A 136 9.38 4.68 5.17
CA ASP A 136 9.39 4.25 6.56
C ASP A 136 9.15 2.72 6.65
N THR A 137 10.22 1.98 6.93
CA THR A 137 10.32 0.51 6.95
C THR A 137 9.08 -0.21 7.47
N ASN A 138 8.46 -1.13 6.68
CA ASN A 138 7.48 -2.21 7.01
C ASN A 138 6.31 -1.95 7.99
N THR A 139 6.27 -0.85 8.71
CA THR A 139 5.46 -0.58 9.91
C THR A 139 4.16 0.13 9.53
N GLU A 140 4.11 0.71 8.33
CA GLU A 140 3.01 1.55 7.85
C GLU A 140 2.24 0.98 6.65
N TYR A 141 2.63 -0.18 6.10
CA TYR A 141 1.91 -0.80 4.96
C TYR A 141 0.42 -1.00 5.24
N TRP A 142 0.05 -1.32 6.49
CA TRP A 142 -1.36 -1.43 6.86
C TRP A 142 -2.09 -0.11 6.59
N LYS A 143 -1.52 1.06 6.96
CA LYS A 143 -2.13 2.38 6.71
C LYS A 143 -2.38 2.58 5.23
N TRP A 144 -1.40 2.25 4.39
CA TRP A 144 -1.53 2.34 2.94
C TRP A 144 -2.74 1.54 2.41
N VAL A 145 -2.93 0.31 2.89
CA VAL A 145 -4.05 -0.56 2.44
C VAL A 145 -5.40 0.07 2.75
N TRP A 146 -5.57 0.64 3.94
CA TRP A 146 -6.82 1.29 4.33
C TRP A 146 -7.07 2.59 3.56
N LEU A 147 -6.06 3.46 3.50
CA LEU A 147 -6.18 4.77 2.90
C LEU A 147 -6.33 4.70 1.37
N SER A 148 -5.67 3.74 0.71
CA SER A 148 -5.83 3.55 -0.74
C SER A 148 -7.27 3.20 -1.14
N ALA A 149 -7.98 2.39 -0.35
CA ALA A 149 -9.40 2.12 -0.59
C ALA A 149 -10.27 3.37 -0.40
N ILE A 150 -10.02 4.16 0.65
CA ILE A 150 -10.76 5.39 0.94
C ILE A 150 -10.55 6.45 -0.15
N ILE A 151 -9.31 6.59 -0.65
CA ILE A 151 -8.95 7.48 -1.76
C ILE A 151 -9.60 7.03 -3.07
N LEU A 152 -9.57 5.72 -3.35
CA LEU A 152 -10.12 5.14 -4.57
C LEU A 152 -11.62 5.41 -4.68
N PHE A 153 -12.38 5.13 -3.63
CA PHE A 153 -13.84 5.28 -3.62
C PHE A 153 -14.25 6.70 -3.20
N ASN A 154 -13.67 7.75 -3.79
CA ASN A 154 -14.09 9.11 -3.47
C ASN A 154 -15.34 9.53 -4.29
N PRO A 155 -16.48 9.84 -3.65
CA PRO A 155 -17.69 10.22 -4.38
C PRO A 155 -17.60 11.60 -5.03
N ASP A 156 -16.63 12.43 -4.63
CA ASP A 156 -16.45 13.80 -5.13
C ASP A 156 -15.61 13.85 -6.42
N ARG A 157 -15.20 12.69 -6.96
CA ARG A 157 -14.50 12.66 -8.26
C ARG A 157 -15.37 13.27 -9.37
N PRO A 158 -14.76 13.93 -10.36
CA PRO A 158 -15.45 14.33 -11.58
C PRO A 158 -16.05 13.12 -12.31
N ASN A 159 -17.16 13.34 -13.02
CA ASN A 159 -17.82 12.34 -13.88
C ASN A 159 -18.32 11.06 -13.20
N ILE A 160 -18.53 11.06 -11.87
CA ILE A 160 -19.20 9.95 -11.18
C ILE A 160 -20.71 10.02 -11.41
N LEU A 161 -21.28 8.95 -11.96
CA LEU A 161 -22.72 8.80 -12.20
C LEU A 161 -23.45 8.33 -10.94
N HIS A 162 -22.92 7.32 -10.25
CA HIS A 162 -23.57 6.72 -9.09
C HIS A 162 -22.90 7.13 -7.77
N ARG A 163 -22.95 8.43 -7.45
CA ARG A 163 -22.27 9.01 -6.26
C ARG A 163 -22.66 8.33 -4.95
N ASP A 164 -23.93 7.95 -4.78
CA ASP A 164 -24.40 7.29 -3.56
C ASP A 164 -23.78 5.91 -3.36
N VAL A 165 -23.58 5.15 -4.44
CA VAL A 165 -22.93 3.83 -4.40
C VAL A 165 -21.47 3.97 -4.02
N VAL A 166 -20.76 4.93 -4.64
CA VAL A 166 -19.36 5.23 -4.32
C VAL A 166 -19.23 5.71 -2.87
N LYS A 167 -20.11 6.61 -2.43
CA LYS A 167 -20.12 7.16 -1.07
C LYS A 167 -20.36 6.06 -0.03
N ALA A 168 -21.32 5.18 -0.26
CA ALA A 168 -21.58 4.06 0.63
C ALA A 168 -20.34 3.14 0.75
N GLU A 169 -19.67 2.89 -0.36
CA GLU A 169 -18.45 2.09 -0.39
C GLU A 169 -17.29 2.77 0.35
N GLN A 170 -17.11 4.08 0.16
CA GLN A 170 -16.12 4.85 0.91
C GLN A 170 -16.36 4.83 2.42
N GLN A 171 -17.62 5.09 2.81
CA GLN A 171 -18.03 5.14 4.20
C GLN A 171 -17.83 3.80 4.89
N LEU A 172 -17.99 2.69 4.17
CA LEU A 172 -17.67 1.37 4.69
C LEU A 172 -16.18 1.25 5.07
N TYR A 173 -15.26 1.68 4.20
CA TYR A 173 -13.83 1.60 4.52
C TYR A 173 -13.42 2.57 5.63
N ILE A 174 -14.01 3.76 5.70
CA ILE A 174 -13.82 4.70 6.82
C ILE A 174 -14.31 4.07 8.13
N TYR A 175 -15.51 3.48 8.13
CA TYR A 175 -16.07 2.79 9.29
C TYR A 175 -15.18 1.64 9.76
N LEU A 176 -14.73 0.78 8.83
CA LEU A 176 -13.88 -0.35 9.16
C LEU A 176 -12.53 0.11 9.75
N LEU A 177 -11.95 1.22 9.24
CA LEU A 177 -10.74 1.82 9.79
C LEU A 177 -10.98 2.40 11.19
N GLN A 178 -12.07 3.14 11.38
CA GLN A 178 -12.46 3.66 12.69
C GLN A 178 -12.65 2.52 13.70
N ARG A 179 -13.30 1.43 13.28
CA ARG A 179 -13.50 0.23 14.09
C ARG A 179 -12.19 -0.44 14.44
N TYR A 180 -11.27 -0.58 13.48
CA TYR A 180 -9.90 -1.06 13.75
C TYR A 180 -9.20 -0.22 14.83
N LEU A 181 -9.22 1.11 14.68
CA LEU A 181 -8.58 2.03 15.62
C LEU A 181 -9.23 1.93 17.01
N TYR A 182 -10.57 1.87 17.09
CA TYR A 182 -11.26 1.69 18.35
C TYR A 182 -10.90 0.37 19.04
N LEU A 183 -10.83 -0.73 18.28
CA LEU A 183 -10.40 -2.02 18.81
C LEU A 183 -8.95 -2.00 19.32
N ARG A 184 -8.09 -1.18 18.71
CA ARG A 184 -6.68 -1.03 19.08
C ARG A 184 -6.48 -0.15 20.31
N TYR A 185 -7.18 0.97 20.41
CA TYR A 185 -6.94 1.98 21.45
C TYR A 185 -7.93 1.93 22.61
N ARG A 186 -9.10 1.31 22.43
CA ARG A 186 -10.19 1.24 23.42
C ARG A 186 -10.61 2.61 23.96
N SER A 187 -10.42 3.66 23.16
CA SER A 187 -10.72 5.05 23.50
C SER A 187 -11.35 5.74 22.30
N GLU A 188 -12.55 6.27 22.47
CA GLU A 188 -13.26 6.99 21.41
C GLU A 188 -12.51 8.27 21.02
N VAL A 189 -12.00 9.02 22.00
CA VAL A 189 -11.24 10.25 21.76
C VAL A 189 -9.95 9.95 20.98
N GLU A 190 -9.19 8.95 21.40
CA GLU A 190 -7.94 8.59 20.71
C GLU A 190 -8.24 8.05 19.30
N THR A 191 -9.31 7.28 19.13
CA THR A 191 -9.77 6.81 17.83
C THR A 191 -10.04 7.95 16.87
N HIS A 192 -10.83 8.94 17.30
CA HIS A 192 -11.14 10.11 16.48
C HIS A 192 -9.88 10.93 16.15
N MET A 193 -8.99 11.14 17.12
CA MET A 193 -7.73 11.85 16.88
C MET A 193 -6.82 11.12 15.89
N LYS A 194 -6.68 9.80 16.01
CA LYS A 194 -5.86 8.99 15.09
C LYS A 194 -6.47 8.92 13.71
N LEU A 195 -7.80 8.80 13.60
CA LEU A 195 -8.51 8.82 12.33
C LEU A 195 -8.34 10.17 11.64
N ALA A 196 -8.55 11.28 12.35
CA ALA A 196 -8.33 12.63 11.81
C ALA A 196 -6.89 12.79 11.29
N LYS A 197 -5.89 12.39 12.10
CA LYS A 197 -4.48 12.44 11.69
C LYS A 197 -4.16 11.62 10.43
N LEU A 198 -4.88 10.52 10.18
CA LEU A 198 -4.72 9.73 8.96
C LEU A 198 -5.45 10.35 7.76
N MET A 199 -6.59 11.00 7.99
CA MET A 199 -7.43 11.60 6.96
C MET A 199 -6.99 12.99 6.52
N ASP A 200 -6.41 13.79 7.42
CA ASP A 200 -6.02 15.17 7.14
C ASP A 200 -5.04 15.29 5.97
N PRO A 201 -3.94 14.49 5.89
CA PRO A 201 -3.03 14.56 4.75
C PRO A 201 -3.68 14.19 3.41
N LEU A 202 -4.79 13.43 3.41
CA LEU A 202 -5.45 13.04 2.17
C LEU A 202 -6.12 14.22 1.47
N LYS A 203 -6.48 15.27 2.22
CA LYS A 203 -7.09 16.49 1.66
C LYS A 203 -6.09 17.26 0.78
N ASP A 204 -4.82 17.18 1.15
CA ASP A 204 -3.74 17.89 0.45
C ASP A 204 -3.20 17.07 -0.73
N LEU A 205 -3.50 15.77 -0.82
CA LEU A 205 -3.05 14.93 -1.93
C LEU A 205 -3.52 15.43 -3.29
N GLN A 206 -4.72 16.02 -3.37
CA GLN A 206 -5.21 16.59 -4.62
C GLN A 206 -4.36 17.79 -5.07
N ILE A 207 -3.98 18.66 -4.13
CA ILE A 207 -3.10 19.81 -4.39
C ILE A 207 -1.72 19.33 -4.84
N ILE A 208 -1.17 18.32 -4.15
CA ILE A 208 0.12 17.74 -4.52
C ILE A 208 0.04 17.12 -5.92
N CYS A 209 -1.04 16.39 -6.24
CA CYS A 209 -1.25 15.85 -7.59
C CYS A 209 -1.30 16.95 -8.64
N ASP A 210 -1.95 18.08 -8.37
CA ASP A 210 -2.04 19.20 -9.30
C ASP A 210 -0.67 19.85 -9.55
N ILE A 211 0.17 19.97 -8.51
CA ILE A 211 1.56 20.46 -8.64
C ILE A 211 2.44 19.46 -9.42
N GLU A 212 2.32 18.16 -9.10
CA GLU A 212 3.13 17.12 -9.72
C GLU A 212 2.73 16.84 -11.17
N LYS A 213 1.47 17.08 -11.57
CA LYS A 213 1.03 16.93 -12.97
C LYS A 213 1.92 17.69 -13.95
N GLU A 214 2.38 18.90 -13.60
CA GLU A 214 3.22 19.72 -14.50
C GLU A 214 4.69 19.23 -14.54
N ASN A 215 5.20 18.68 -13.43
CA ASN A 215 6.60 18.25 -13.32
C ASN A 215 6.83 16.80 -13.75
N CYS A 216 5.80 15.94 -13.67
CA CYS A 216 5.94 14.50 -13.84
C CYS A 216 5.76 14.06 -15.32
N LEU A 217 5.13 14.86 -16.18
CA LEU A 217 4.84 14.52 -17.58
C LEU A 217 6.08 14.28 -18.47
N ASP A 218 7.25 14.80 -18.09
CA ASP A 218 8.50 14.65 -18.85
C ASP A 218 9.25 13.35 -18.53
N GLY A 219 8.91 12.67 -17.42
CA GLY A 219 9.54 11.43 -16.99
C GLY A 219 8.61 10.21 -16.99
N ILE A 220 7.30 10.42 -16.89
CA ILE A 220 6.33 9.33 -16.74
C ILE A 220 6.28 8.40 -17.98
N GLY A 221 6.21 7.09 -17.74
CA GLY A 221 6.02 6.07 -18.77
C GLY A 221 4.69 6.22 -19.53
N PRO A 222 4.57 5.60 -20.73
CA PRO A 222 3.46 5.85 -21.66
C PRO A 222 2.08 5.56 -21.07
N ILE A 223 1.97 4.60 -20.15
CA ILE A 223 0.69 4.17 -19.54
C ILE A 223 0.12 5.27 -18.65
N LEU A 224 0.94 5.80 -17.74
CA LEU A 224 0.48 6.87 -16.86
C LEU A 224 0.33 8.18 -17.64
N LYS A 225 1.12 8.41 -18.68
CA LYS A 225 0.88 9.53 -19.61
C LYS A 225 -0.50 9.43 -20.27
N GLU A 226 -0.92 8.25 -20.73
CA GLU A 226 -2.25 8.02 -21.30
C GLU A 226 -3.37 8.27 -20.26
N ILE A 227 -3.20 7.78 -19.03
CA ILE A 227 -4.17 7.98 -17.94
C ILE A 227 -4.29 9.48 -17.56
N LEU A 228 -3.17 10.21 -17.56
CA LEU A 228 -3.12 11.61 -17.16
C LEU A 228 -3.46 12.59 -18.28
N TYR A 229 -3.22 12.24 -19.54
CA TYR A 229 -3.49 13.12 -20.68
C TYR A 229 -4.98 13.50 -20.77
N ASP A 230 -5.87 12.55 -20.45
CA ASP A 230 -7.30 12.81 -20.41
C ASP A 230 -7.72 13.66 -19.19
N ILE A 231 -6.88 13.82 -18.15
CA ILE A 231 -7.16 14.69 -16.99
C ILE A 231 -6.86 16.16 -17.35
N THR A 232 -5.83 16.40 -18.17
CA THR A 232 -5.37 17.74 -18.55
C THR A 232 -6.13 18.36 -19.74
N ALA A 233 -6.99 17.58 -20.40
CA ALA A 233 -7.73 18.00 -21.60
C ALA A 233 -9.10 18.65 -21.32
N ASN A 234 -9.47 18.85 -20.04
CA ASN A 234 -10.72 19.52 -19.62
C ASN A 234 -10.44 20.76 -18.78
#